data_AF-A0A4R7BCK2-F1
#
_entry.id   AF-A0A4R7BCK2-F1
#
_cell.length_a   1.000
_cell.length_b   1.000
_cell.length_c   1.000
_cell.angle_alpha   90.00
_cell.angle_beta   90.00
_cell.angle_gamma   90.00
#
_symmetry.space_group_name_H-M   'P 1'
#
loop_
_entity.id
_entity.type
_entity.pdbx_description
1 polymer ?
#
loop_
_entity_poly.entity_id
_entity_poly.type
_entity_poly.pdbx_seq_one_letter_code
_entity_poly.pdbx_strand_id
1 'polypeptide(L)'
;MVNALAGEAPTTVALEHLLHLLAWEAPPQAWRPWQAAYDVFLWQRVQYLCEQSVDDGCIFQALQALSPARCQRFLRTPQVARLLYRHDDNEDVWRGGTRLAGFLLEELGDLDTAACDSAVLPCARRVTLLADALALDLDGRQTFPDEDGQWRTVCHASPEREAVLDQLSDAMAALQHLSPSLAALVTTCIEVLALRCEPETPRGLFSSTFSHYVGLVRITNAHLAEADAPALMDALVHEAIHCLLYRYEESCAPFQSARAWTVTIQSPWTGATIALPSYLQACMVWYGLFHLWRLAAVSGFGPAPRVAQLAERARVGFCHRPVSEGLIAHRGWIAPAYLDLLLAAEARMLAEPPG
;
A
#
# COMPACT_ATOMS: atom_id res chain seq x y z
N MET A 1 25.33 11.04 0.98
CA MET A 1 23.93 10.60 1.07
C MET A 1 23.00 11.78 1.34
N VAL A 2 23.24 12.60 2.38
CA VAL A 2 22.51 13.86 2.62
C VAL A 2 22.48 14.74 1.38
N ASN A 3 23.61 15.05 0.72
CA ASN A 3 23.58 15.86 -0.51
C ASN A 3 22.96 15.17 -1.75
N ALA A 4 22.72 13.85 -1.72
CA ALA A 4 22.06 13.11 -2.80
C ALA A 4 20.54 12.99 -2.60
N LEU A 5 20.08 13.04 -1.34
CA LEU A 5 18.66 13.08 -0.95
C LEU A 5 18.17 14.52 -0.66
N ALA A 6 19.08 15.44 -0.39
CA ALA A 6 18.83 16.86 -0.11
C ALA A 6 19.14 17.77 -1.33
N GLY A 7 19.34 17.18 -2.51
CA GLY A 7 19.16 17.95 -3.75
C GLY A 7 17.76 18.55 -3.75
N GLU A 8 17.65 19.84 -4.07
CA GLU A 8 16.45 20.70 -4.04
C GLU A 8 15.15 19.94 -3.73
N ALA A 9 14.63 20.13 -2.51
CA ALA A 9 13.42 19.45 -1.99
C ALA A 9 12.41 19.24 -3.12
N PRO A 10 12.15 17.98 -3.56
CA PRO A 10 11.27 17.75 -4.68
C PRO A 10 9.91 18.36 -4.38
N THR A 11 9.54 19.29 -5.26
CA THR A 11 8.20 19.74 -5.60
C THR A 11 7.11 18.83 -5.05
N THR A 12 6.28 19.38 -4.17
CA THR A 12 4.97 18.84 -3.79
C THR A 12 4.36 18.11 -4.97
N VAL A 13 4.13 16.82 -4.85
CA VAL A 13 3.59 16.05 -5.95
C VAL A 13 2.17 16.51 -6.19
N ALA A 14 1.91 16.97 -7.42
CA ALA A 14 0.62 17.57 -7.75
C ALA A 14 -0.45 16.48 -7.76
N LEU A 15 -1.43 16.64 -6.86
CA LEU A 15 -2.53 15.70 -6.69
C LEU A 15 -3.34 15.51 -7.99
N GLU A 16 -3.40 16.54 -8.84
CA GLU A 16 -4.04 16.50 -10.16
C GLU A 16 -3.51 15.40 -11.09
N HIS A 17 -2.24 15.00 -10.94
CA HIS A 17 -1.65 13.92 -11.72
C HIS A 17 -2.18 12.54 -11.32
N LEU A 18 -2.79 12.40 -10.14
CA LEU A 18 -3.25 11.11 -9.63
C LEU A 18 -4.32 10.48 -10.53
N LEU A 19 -5.21 11.26 -11.15
CA LEU A 19 -6.23 10.72 -12.04
C LEU A 19 -5.65 10.11 -13.32
N HIS A 20 -4.60 10.71 -13.88
CA HIS A 20 -3.92 10.19 -15.07
C HIS A 20 -3.10 8.94 -14.73
N LEU A 21 -2.48 8.95 -13.56
CA LEU A 21 -1.75 7.81 -13.01
C LEU A 21 -2.66 6.60 -12.79
N LEU A 22 -3.82 6.80 -12.13
CA LEU A 22 -4.80 5.75 -11.86
C LEU A 22 -5.67 5.39 -13.08
N ALA A 23 -5.69 6.23 -14.12
CA ALA A 23 -6.23 5.85 -15.44
C ALA A 23 -5.22 5.06 -16.28
N TRP A 24 -4.01 4.80 -15.75
CA TRP A 24 -2.93 4.06 -16.40
C TRP A 24 -2.41 4.69 -17.70
N GLU A 25 -2.59 6.00 -17.85
CA GLU A 25 -2.21 6.78 -19.05
C GLU A 25 -0.76 7.28 -18.97
N ALA A 26 -0.23 7.36 -17.77
CA ALA A 26 1.13 7.81 -17.51
C ALA A 26 2.13 6.67 -17.67
N PRO A 27 3.39 6.97 -18.08
CA PRO A 27 4.43 5.95 -18.17
C PRO A 27 4.86 5.44 -16.77
N PRO A 28 5.48 4.26 -16.67
CA PRO A 28 5.88 3.66 -15.39
C PRO A 28 6.72 4.55 -14.49
N GLN A 29 7.53 5.44 -15.06
CA GLN A 29 8.43 6.33 -14.31
C GLN A 29 7.67 7.46 -13.61
N ALA A 30 6.40 7.69 -13.93
CA ALA A 30 5.60 8.75 -13.35
C ALA A 30 5.28 8.52 -11.85
N TRP A 31 5.48 7.31 -11.33
CA TRP A 31 5.41 6.99 -9.90
C TRP A 31 6.63 7.45 -9.09
N ARG A 32 7.78 7.69 -9.76
CA ARG A 32 9.05 8.02 -9.07
C ARG A 32 8.98 9.28 -8.21
N PRO A 33 8.34 10.40 -8.63
CA PRO A 33 8.22 11.57 -7.77
C PRO A 33 7.46 11.30 -6.47
N TRP A 34 6.41 10.47 -6.52
CA TRP A 34 5.63 10.07 -5.34
C TRP A 34 6.47 9.25 -4.37
N GLN A 35 7.22 8.28 -4.89
CA GLN A 35 8.12 7.47 -4.08
C GLN A 35 9.27 8.31 -3.50
N ALA A 36 9.85 9.22 -4.28
CA ALA A 36 10.92 10.10 -3.83
C ALA A 36 10.47 11.07 -2.72
N ALA A 37 9.26 11.64 -2.85
CA ALA A 37 8.68 12.47 -1.78
C ALA A 37 8.53 11.68 -0.47
N TYR A 38 8.09 10.43 -0.57
CA TYR A 38 7.98 9.53 0.58
C TYR A 38 9.35 9.17 1.20
N ASP A 39 10.37 8.92 0.38
CA ASP A 39 11.73 8.68 0.88
C ASP A 39 12.31 9.87 1.64
N VAL A 40 12.11 11.08 1.10
CA VAL A 40 12.54 12.33 1.72
C VAL A 40 11.84 12.49 3.07
N PHE A 41 10.53 12.23 3.13
CA PHE A 41 9.79 12.23 4.38
C PHE A 41 10.38 11.25 5.40
N LEU A 42 10.58 9.97 5.04
CA LEU A 42 11.14 8.97 5.96
C LEU A 42 12.53 9.39 6.47
N TRP A 43 13.37 9.92 5.59
CA TRP A 43 14.69 10.43 5.97
C TRP A 43 14.59 11.60 6.96
N GLN A 44 13.70 12.56 6.71
CA GLN A 44 13.47 13.68 7.64
C GLN A 44 13.00 13.18 9.01
N ARG A 45 12.16 12.13 9.07
CA ARG A 45 11.72 11.52 10.33
C ARG A 45 12.87 10.85 11.08
N VAL A 46 13.78 10.18 10.38
CA VAL A 46 15.02 9.65 11.00
C VAL A 46 15.87 10.78 11.57
N GLN A 47 16.08 11.86 10.80
CA GLN A 47 16.87 13.00 11.26
C GLN A 47 16.26 13.62 12.52
N TYR A 48 14.94 13.87 12.49
CA TYR A 48 14.20 14.36 13.65
C TYR A 48 14.40 13.47 14.87
N LEU A 49 14.31 12.14 14.72
CA LEU A 49 14.49 11.21 15.83
C LEU A 49 15.89 11.25 16.42
N CYS A 50 16.92 11.25 15.58
CA CYS A 50 18.30 11.32 16.02
C CYS A 50 18.63 12.66 16.70
N GLU A 51 17.97 13.76 16.31
CA GLU A 51 18.14 15.07 16.98
C GLU A 51 17.57 15.10 18.40
N GLN A 52 16.59 14.25 18.72
CA GLN A 52 15.98 14.18 20.06
C GLN A 52 16.80 13.34 21.06
N SER A 53 17.78 12.55 20.61
CA SER A 53 18.59 11.67 21.47
C SER A 53 20.09 11.89 21.24
N VAL A 54 20.79 12.34 22.29
CA VAL A 54 22.24 12.58 22.27
C VAL A 54 23.04 11.30 22.02
N ASP A 55 22.47 10.15 22.38
CA ASP A 55 23.12 8.82 22.28
C ASP A 55 22.89 8.15 20.91
N ASP A 56 22.01 8.70 20.06
CA ASP A 56 21.57 8.06 18.81
C ASP A 56 22.45 8.40 17.60
N GLY A 57 23.56 9.12 17.79
CA GLY A 57 24.52 9.44 16.72
C GLY A 57 25.06 8.19 16.00
N CYS A 58 25.08 7.04 16.67
CA CYS A 58 25.47 5.76 16.08
C CYS A 58 24.47 5.24 15.02
N ILE A 59 23.16 5.53 15.15
CA ILE A 59 22.13 5.15 14.18
C ILE A 59 22.39 5.82 12.84
N PHE A 60 22.70 7.12 12.86
CA PHE A 60 22.97 7.87 11.64
C PHE A 60 24.24 7.36 10.93
N GLN A 61 25.31 7.08 11.69
CA GLN A 61 26.54 6.50 11.14
C GLN A 61 26.28 5.11 10.53
N ALA A 62 25.48 4.28 11.20
CA ALA A 62 25.10 2.95 10.74
C ALA A 62 24.25 3.01 9.46
N LEU A 63 23.31 3.95 9.35
CA LEU A 63 22.55 4.19 8.11
C LEU A 63 23.45 4.68 6.96
N GLN A 64 24.44 5.53 7.26
CA GLN A 64 25.41 6.00 6.27
C GLN A 64 26.37 4.90 5.80
N ALA A 65 26.56 3.84 6.60
CA ALA A 65 27.37 2.69 6.21
C ALA A 65 26.65 1.78 5.20
N LEU A 66 25.32 1.87 5.10
CA LEU A 66 24.54 1.18 4.06
C LEU A 66 24.74 1.86 2.70
N SER A 67 24.65 1.08 1.62
CA SER A 67 24.52 1.67 0.29
C SER A 67 23.19 2.45 0.18
N PRO A 68 23.07 3.47 -0.67
CA PRO A 68 21.84 4.27 -0.77
C PRO A 68 20.58 3.41 -1.01
N ALA A 69 20.67 2.41 -1.89
CA ALA A 69 19.56 1.50 -2.17
C ALA A 69 19.17 0.63 -0.97
N ARG A 70 20.16 0.12 -0.20
CA ARG A 70 19.89 -0.66 1.02
C ARG A 70 19.28 0.22 2.11
N CYS A 71 19.78 1.44 2.28
CA CYS A 71 19.23 2.41 3.22
C CYS A 71 17.76 2.74 2.91
N GLN A 72 17.45 3.06 1.64
CA GLN A 72 16.07 3.32 1.22
C GLN A 72 15.15 2.13 1.49
N ARG A 73 15.55 0.92 1.08
CA ARG A 73 14.78 -0.31 1.35
C ARG A 73 14.57 -0.55 2.85
N PHE A 74 15.61 -0.34 3.66
CA PHE A 74 15.51 -0.46 5.12
C PHE A 74 14.48 0.52 5.70
N LEU A 75 14.54 1.81 5.30
CA LEU A 75 13.62 2.83 5.81
C LEU A 75 12.17 2.58 5.40
N ARG A 76 11.96 2.01 4.20
CA ARG A 76 10.63 1.66 3.70
C ARG A 76 10.06 0.37 4.28
N THR A 77 10.86 -0.42 4.99
CA THR A 77 10.39 -1.64 5.64
C THR A 77 9.20 -1.28 6.54
N PRO A 78 8.03 -1.93 6.44
CA PRO A 78 6.80 -1.43 7.07
C PRO A 78 6.91 -1.23 8.59
N GLN A 79 7.71 -2.04 9.28
CA GLN A 79 7.96 -1.90 10.73
C GLN A 79 8.83 -0.67 11.05
N VAL A 80 9.82 -0.37 10.20
CA VAL A 80 10.67 0.82 10.31
C VAL A 80 9.83 2.06 10.01
N ALA A 81 9.11 2.07 8.88
CA ALA A 81 8.21 3.18 8.53
C ALA A 81 7.18 3.44 9.65
N ARG A 82 6.55 2.40 10.20
CA ARG A 82 5.65 2.50 11.36
C ARG A 82 6.27 3.22 12.54
N LEU A 83 7.51 2.87 12.86
CA LEU A 83 8.24 3.48 13.97
C LEU A 83 8.44 4.97 13.73
N LEU A 84 8.83 5.33 12.50
CA LEU A 84 9.05 6.72 12.08
C LEU A 84 7.75 7.56 12.08
N TYR A 85 6.58 6.93 11.97
CA TYR A 85 5.29 7.65 12.02
C TYR A 85 4.85 8.06 13.44
N ARG A 86 4.95 7.18 14.45
CA ARG A 86 4.19 7.25 15.72
C ARG A 86 4.69 8.22 16.81
N HIS A 87 5.28 9.35 16.47
CA HIS A 87 6.02 10.16 17.47
C HIS A 87 5.24 11.25 18.23
N ASP A 88 3.92 11.34 18.10
CA ASP A 88 3.14 12.32 18.87
C ASP A 88 2.88 11.90 20.33
N ASP A 89 3.14 10.64 20.70
CA ASP A 89 3.04 10.16 22.09
C ASP A 89 4.42 10.17 22.78
N ASN A 90 4.65 11.15 23.64
CA ASN A 90 5.94 11.47 24.28
C ASN A 90 6.66 10.28 24.98
N GLU A 91 5.95 9.25 25.43
CA GLU A 91 6.57 8.09 26.11
C GLU A 91 7.24 7.09 25.13
N ASP A 92 6.82 7.04 23.87
CA ASP A 92 7.34 6.09 22.88
C ASP A 92 8.56 6.61 22.12
N VAL A 93 8.85 7.92 22.19
CA VAL A 93 9.97 8.55 21.47
C VAL A 93 11.32 7.92 21.84
N TRP A 94 11.61 7.78 23.13
CA TRP A 94 12.87 7.19 23.62
C TRP A 94 13.03 5.71 23.25
N ARG A 95 11.92 4.97 23.14
CA ARG A 95 11.96 3.57 22.70
C ARG A 95 12.12 3.45 21.19
N GLY A 96 11.80 4.52 20.45
CA GLY A 96 11.97 4.63 19.00
C GLY A 96 13.42 4.39 18.57
N GLY A 97 14.36 5.18 19.08
CA GLY A 97 15.79 5.07 18.75
C GLY A 97 16.34 3.68 19.01
N THR A 98 16.09 3.12 20.20
CA THR A 98 16.54 1.75 20.55
C THR A 98 15.96 0.67 19.64
N ARG A 99 14.67 0.73 19.30
CA ARG A 99 14.05 -0.23 18.35
C ARG A 99 14.63 -0.09 16.95
N LEU A 100 14.80 1.14 16.47
CA LEU A 100 15.40 1.41 15.17
C LEU A 100 16.83 0.87 15.09
N ALA A 101 17.63 1.09 16.14
CA ALA A 101 18.97 0.53 16.26
C ALA A 101 18.95 -1.01 16.23
N GLY A 102 17.99 -1.65 16.90
CA GLY A 102 17.77 -3.09 16.83
C GLY A 102 17.55 -3.60 15.41
N PHE A 103 16.60 -2.99 14.67
CA PHE A 103 16.36 -3.33 13.25
C PHE A 103 17.58 -3.10 12.38
N LEU A 104 18.33 -2.02 12.63
CA LEU A 104 19.51 -1.69 11.85
C LEU A 104 20.67 -2.65 12.12
N LEU A 105 20.84 -3.11 13.36
CA LEU A 105 21.80 -4.16 13.70
C LEU A 105 21.45 -5.48 13.02
N GLU A 106 20.16 -5.83 12.92
CA GLU A 106 19.69 -6.99 12.17
C GLU A 106 19.95 -6.87 10.66
N GLU A 107 19.81 -5.67 10.07
CA GLU A 107 20.10 -5.42 8.64
C GLU A 107 21.61 -5.37 8.33
N LEU A 108 22.42 -4.84 9.25
CA LEU A 108 23.88 -4.75 9.12
C LEU A 108 24.57 -6.08 9.44
N GLY A 109 24.05 -6.80 10.43
CA GLY A 109 24.57 -8.07 10.86
C GLY A 109 24.08 -9.17 9.94
N ASP A 110 24.98 -9.74 9.15
CA ASP A 110 24.79 -11.11 8.64
C ASP A 110 24.95 -12.14 9.79
N LEU A 111 24.58 -11.77 11.01
CA LEU A 111 24.88 -12.49 12.25
C LEU A 111 23.79 -13.51 12.54
N ASP A 112 24.22 -14.75 12.77
CA ASP A 112 23.42 -15.92 13.12
C ASP A 112 22.89 -15.83 14.58
N THR A 113 22.31 -14.69 14.97
CA THR A 113 21.82 -14.46 16.33
C THR A 113 20.40 -15.01 16.47
N ALA A 114 20.32 -16.28 16.84
CA ALA A 114 19.12 -17.05 17.14
C ALA A 114 18.33 -16.60 18.39
N ALA A 115 18.37 -15.32 18.78
CA ALA A 115 17.90 -14.88 20.10
C ALA A 115 17.04 -13.62 20.14
N CYS A 116 16.63 -13.05 18.99
CA CYS A 116 15.62 -11.99 19.00
C CYS A 116 14.23 -12.64 18.92
N ASP A 117 13.54 -12.72 20.06
CA ASP A 117 12.17 -13.22 20.21
C ASP A 117 11.12 -12.24 19.62
N SER A 118 11.54 -11.37 18.69
CA SER A 118 10.71 -10.30 18.16
C SER A 118 9.91 -10.81 16.95
N ALA A 119 8.60 -10.55 16.96
CA ALA A 119 7.68 -10.81 15.84
C ALA A 119 7.93 -9.89 14.63
N VAL A 120 9.19 -9.55 14.40
CA VAL A 120 9.67 -8.55 13.45
C VAL A 120 10.20 -9.30 12.24
N LEU A 121 9.75 -8.90 11.05
CA LEU A 121 10.31 -9.39 9.81
C LEU A 121 11.69 -8.76 9.60
N PRO A 122 12.79 -9.53 9.59
CA PRO A 122 14.02 -9.05 9.01
C PRO A 122 13.78 -8.99 7.50
N CYS A 123 13.62 -7.79 6.96
CA CYS A 123 13.27 -7.54 5.55
C CYS A 123 14.24 -8.21 4.55
N ALA A 124 15.43 -8.63 5.00
CA ALA A 124 16.45 -9.22 4.15
C ALA A 124 16.59 -10.76 4.22
N ARG A 125 16.07 -11.45 5.25
CA ARG A 125 16.48 -12.85 5.52
C ARG A 125 15.47 -13.93 5.21
N ARG A 126 14.20 -13.59 4.95
CA ARG A 126 13.14 -14.58 4.64
C ARG A 126 12.17 -14.11 3.56
N VAL A 127 12.66 -13.27 2.66
CA VAL A 127 11.84 -12.71 1.60
C VAL A 127 12.13 -13.43 0.30
N THR A 128 11.14 -14.13 -0.24
CA THR A 128 11.16 -14.60 -1.62
C THR A 128 10.80 -13.42 -2.52
N LEU A 129 11.59 -13.15 -3.56
CA LEU A 129 11.23 -12.12 -4.54
C LEU A 129 10.37 -12.75 -5.63
N LEU A 130 9.18 -12.20 -5.84
CA LEU A 130 8.35 -12.50 -7.00
C LEU A 130 8.70 -11.52 -8.12
N ALA A 131 9.00 -12.06 -9.31
CA ALA A 131 9.43 -11.29 -10.49
C ALA A 131 10.58 -10.31 -10.19
N ASP A 132 11.52 -10.71 -9.32
CA ASP A 132 12.69 -9.92 -8.87
C ASP A 132 12.37 -8.55 -8.23
N ALA A 133 11.10 -8.27 -7.93
CA ALA A 133 10.66 -6.93 -7.53
C ALA A 133 9.80 -6.91 -6.27
N LEU A 134 8.91 -7.90 -6.08
CA LEU A 134 7.97 -7.90 -4.96
C LEU A 134 8.44 -8.84 -3.86
N ALA A 135 8.67 -8.28 -2.68
CA ALA A 135 9.05 -9.03 -1.50
C ALA A 135 7.85 -9.79 -0.91
N LEU A 136 7.99 -11.11 -0.78
CA LEU A 136 6.97 -11.97 -0.19
C LEU A 136 7.33 -12.37 1.24
N ASP A 137 6.37 -12.22 2.16
CA ASP A 137 6.44 -12.78 3.50
C ASP A 137 5.61 -14.07 3.60
N LEU A 138 6.30 -15.20 3.43
CA LEU A 138 5.70 -16.55 3.42
C LEU A 138 5.66 -17.21 4.80
N ASP A 139 6.57 -16.81 5.70
CA ASP A 139 6.87 -17.51 6.96
C ASP A 139 6.81 -16.59 8.19
N GLY A 140 6.42 -15.34 7.99
CA GLY A 140 6.32 -14.34 9.04
C GLY A 140 5.28 -14.68 10.09
N ARG A 141 5.65 -14.46 11.34
CA ARG A 141 4.75 -14.59 12.51
C ARG A 141 4.09 -13.26 12.87
N GLN A 142 4.17 -12.27 11.96
CA GLN A 142 3.55 -10.97 12.19
C GLN A 142 2.05 -11.15 12.38
N THR A 143 1.54 -10.58 13.47
CA THR A 143 0.11 -10.39 13.67
C THR A 143 -0.33 -9.11 12.99
N PHE A 144 -1.53 -9.13 12.43
CA PHE A 144 -2.09 -7.96 11.75
C PHE A 144 -3.08 -7.22 12.65
N PRO A 145 -3.21 -5.88 12.49
CA PRO A 145 -4.11 -5.06 13.32
C PRO A 145 -5.58 -5.52 13.36
N ASP A 146 -6.05 -6.25 12.35
CA ASP A 146 -7.43 -6.72 12.24
C ASP A 146 -7.63 -8.19 12.66
N GLU A 147 -6.56 -8.84 13.15
CA GLU A 147 -6.63 -10.17 13.75
C GLU A 147 -7.06 -10.08 15.23
N ASP A 148 -8.26 -9.57 15.46
CA ASP A 148 -8.84 -9.49 16.80
C ASP A 148 -9.33 -10.88 17.24
N GLY A 149 -8.45 -11.73 17.79
CA GLY A 149 -8.71 -12.94 18.60
C GLY A 149 -9.50 -14.11 17.96
N GLN A 150 -10.46 -13.83 17.10
CA GLN A 150 -11.33 -14.77 16.38
C GLN A 150 -10.83 -15.02 14.94
N TRP A 151 -10.08 -14.08 14.38
CA TRP A 151 -9.64 -14.10 12.98
C TRP A 151 -8.13 -14.28 12.92
N ARG A 152 -7.65 -15.46 13.27
CA ARG A 152 -6.22 -15.75 13.21
C ARG A 152 -5.88 -16.36 11.86
N THR A 153 -5.02 -15.69 11.11
CA THR A 153 -4.47 -16.27 9.90
C THR A 153 -3.16 -17.02 10.19
N VAL A 154 -2.81 -17.98 9.34
CA VAL A 154 -1.57 -18.75 9.40
C VAL A 154 -0.86 -18.73 8.06
N CYS A 155 0.41 -19.15 8.04
CA CYS A 155 1.15 -19.34 6.79
C CYS A 155 0.60 -20.54 6.00
N HIS A 156 0.68 -20.46 4.68
CA HIS A 156 0.34 -21.59 3.80
C HIS A 156 1.29 -22.78 4.01
N ALA A 157 0.72 -23.99 3.97
CA ALA A 157 1.48 -25.22 3.85
C ALA A 157 2.23 -25.28 2.50
N SER A 158 3.30 -26.07 2.40
CA SER A 158 4.19 -26.04 1.21
C SER A 158 3.48 -26.27 -0.14
N PRO A 159 2.56 -27.24 -0.30
CA PRO A 159 1.89 -27.43 -1.59
C PRO A 159 0.96 -26.26 -1.97
N GLU A 160 0.27 -25.69 -0.99
CA GLU A 160 -0.58 -24.51 -1.20
C GLU A 160 0.27 -23.29 -1.54
N ARG A 161 1.41 -23.15 -0.87
CA ARG A 161 2.35 -22.05 -1.08
C ARG A 161 2.84 -22.03 -2.53
N GLU A 162 3.23 -23.17 -3.08
CA GLU A 162 3.68 -23.25 -4.48
C GLU A 162 2.58 -22.83 -5.44
N ALA A 163 1.35 -23.32 -5.26
CA ALA A 163 0.21 -22.92 -6.08
C ALA A 163 -0.07 -21.41 -6.00
N VAL A 164 -0.01 -20.83 -4.81
CA VAL A 164 -0.19 -19.39 -4.61
C VAL A 164 0.91 -18.57 -5.30
N LEU A 165 2.15 -19.03 -5.25
CA LEU A 165 3.27 -18.36 -5.92
C LEU A 165 3.09 -18.37 -7.43
N ASP A 166 2.65 -19.49 -8.00
CA ASP A 166 2.35 -19.59 -9.43
C ASP A 166 1.21 -18.64 -9.83
N GLN A 167 0.11 -18.62 -9.07
CA GLN A 167 -1.03 -17.72 -9.32
C GLN A 167 -0.64 -16.24 -9.22
N LEU A 168 0.18 -15.87 -8.23
CA LEU A 168 0.68 -14.50 -8.10
C LEU A 168 1.65 -14.13 -9.23
N SER A 169 2.50 -15.07 -9.65
CA SER A 169 3.39 -14.88 -10.80
C SER A 169 2.58 -14.61 -12.08
N ASP A 170 1.53 -15.41 -12.32
CA ASP A 170 0.62 -15.23 -13.45
C ASP A 170 -0.10 -13.88 -13.39
N ALA A 171 -0.61 -13.48 -12.21
CA ALA A 171 -1.24 -12.18 -12.02
C ALA A 171 -0.29 -11.01 -12.30
N MET A 172 0.96 -11.07 -11.80
CA MET A 172 1.97 -10.05 -12.06
C MET A 172 2.38 -9.99 -13.53
N ALA A 173 2.54 -11.14 -14.18
CA ALA A 173 2.82 -11.21 -15.62
C ALA A 173 1.67 -10.62 -16.43
N ALA A 174 0.42 -10.89 -16.05
CA ALA A 174 -0.76 -10.31 -16.67
C ALA A 174 -0.82 -8.79 -16.50
N LEU A 175 -0.55 -8.24 -15.31
CA LEU A 175 -0.45 -6.79 -15.10
C LEU A 175 0.63 -6.18 -15.98
N GLN A 176 1.82 -6.79 -16.02
CA GLN A 176 2.95 -6.31 -16.83
C GLN A 176 2.64 -6.33 -18.33
N HIS A 177 1.88 -7.33 -18.80
CA HIS A 177 1.44 -7.42 -20.19
C HIS A 177 0.36 -6.39 -20.52
N LEU A 178 -0.61 -6.18 -19.63
CA LEU A 178 -1.67 -5.18 -19.81
C LEU A 178 -1.14 -3.75 -19.81
N SER A 179 -0.34 -3.39 -18.81
CA SER A 179 0.33 -2.10 -18.74
C SER A 179 1.56 -2.19 -17.84
N PRO A 180 2.76 -1.85 -18.35
CA PRO A 180 3.94 -1.70 -17.50
C PRO A 180 3.72 -0.72 -16.33
N SER A 181 2.82 0.25 -16.46
CA SER A 181 2.51 1.22 -15.40
C SER A 181 1.74 0.60 -14.23
N LEU A 182 0.91 -0.42 -14.48
CA LEU A 182 0.23 -1.20 -13.45
C LEU A 182 1.23 -2.00 -12.61
N ALA A 183 2.08 -2.78 -13.28
CA ALA A 183 3.11 -3.56 -12.62
C ALA A 183 4.08 -2.65 -11.84
N ALA A 184 4.42 -1.48 -12.39
CA ALA A 184 5.23 -0.48 -11.72
C ALA A 184 4.53 0.08 -10.47
N LEU A 185 3.21 0.37 -10.50
CA LEU A 185 2.50 0.79 -9.30
C LEU A 185 2.63 -0.25 -8.19
N VAL A 186 2.30 -1.51 -8.49
CA VAL A 186 2.31 -2.62 -7.53
C VAL A 186 3.69 -2.79 -6.91
N THR A 187 4.73 -2.89 -7.74
CA THR A 187 6.12 -3.09 -7.28
C THR A 187 6.73 -1.85 -6.63
N THR A 188 6.21 -0.65 -6.90
CA THR A 188 6.67 0.58 -6.27
C THR A 188 6.01 0.81 -4.91
N CYS A 189 4.74 0.43 -4.76
CA CYS A 189 3.93 0.78 -3.60
C CYS A 189 3.82 -0.34 -2.56
N ILE A 190 3.91 -1.61 -2.97
CA ILE A 190 3.94 -2.75 -2.06
C ILE A 190 5.40 -3.08 -1.75
N GLU A 191 5.80 -2.84 -0.51
CA GLU A 191 7.14 -3.16 0.00
C GLU A 191 7.22 -4.59 0.51
N VAL A 192 6.12 -5.13 1.06
CA VAL A 192 6.02 -6.52 1.53
C VAL A 192 4.61 -7.03 1.28
N LEU A 193 4.50 -8.18 0.63
CA LEU A 193 3.27 -8.92 0.45
C LEU A 193 3.26 -10.17 1.35
N ALA A 194 2.47 -10.13 2.42
CA ALA A 194 2.29 -11.25 3.32
C ALA A 194 1.19 -12.18 2.84
N LEU A 195 1.51 -13.47 2.68
CA LEU A 195 0.57 -14.49 2.22
C LEU A 195 0.10 -15.33 3.39
N ARG A 196 -1.22 -15.42 3.56
CA ARG A 196 -1.84 -16.06 4.72
C ARG A 196 -3.04 -16.92 4.31
N CYS A 197 -3.46 -17.84 5.18
CA CYS A 197 -4.71 -18.57 5.05
C CYS A 197 -5.46 -18.67 6.38
N GLU A 198 -6.77 -18.87 6.27
CA GLU A 198 -7.64 -19.23 7.38
C GLU A 198 -7.67 -20.77 7.50
N PRO A 199 -7.27 -21.37 8.64
CA PRO A 199 -7.00 -22.81 8.72
C PRO A 199 -8.24 -23.71 8.70
N GLU A 200 -9.42 -23.22 9.10
CA GLU A 200 -10.59 -24.07 9.33
C GLU A 200 -11.69 -23.91 8.27
N THR A 201 -12.10 -22.68 7.99
CA THR A 201 -13.19 -22.40 7.04
C THR A 201 -12.89 -21.12 6.28
N PRO A 202 -12.10 -21.22 5.19
CA PRO A 202 -11.70 -20.05 4.44
C PRO A 202 -12.94 -19.43 3.77
N ARG A 203 -13.19 -18.15 4.06
CA ARG A 203 -14.41 -17.44 3.61
C ARG A 203 -14.35 -17.00 2.15
N GLY A 204 -13.16 -16.94 1.60
CA GLY A 204 -12.86 -16.48 0.26
C GLY A 204 -11.54 -15.72 0.21
N LEU A 205 -11.13 -15.30 -1.00
CA LEU A 205 -9.99 -14.41 -1.20
C LEU A 205 -10.29 -13.04 -0.57
N PHE A 206 -9.36 -12.53 0.23
CA PHE A 206 -9.39 -11.14 0.68
C PHE A 206 -8.01 -10.54 0.77
N SER A 207 -7.94 -9.22 0.66
CA SER A 207 -6.72 -8.44 0.80
C SER A 207 -6.90 -7.33 1.82
N SER A 208 -5.79 -6.86 2.40
CA SER A 208 -5.81 -5.71 3.29
C SER A 208 -4.46 -4.97 3.32
N THR A 209 -4.55 -3.64 3.47
CA THR A 209 -3.44 -2.73 3.76
C THR A 209 -3.70 -2.03 5.09
N PHE A 210 -2.64 -1.58 5.76
CA PHE A 210 -2.73 -0.94 7.07
C PHE A 210 -2.07 0.43 7.05
N SER A 211 -2.81 1.47 7.43
CA SER A 211 -2.30 2.86 7.48
C SER A 211 -1.02 3.00 8.31
N HIS A 212 -0.90 2.23 9.39
CA HIS A 212 0.28 2.25 10.24
C HIS A 212 1.46 1.43 9.72
N TYR A 213 1.29 0.65 8.66
CA TYR A 213 2.34 -0.19 8.06
C TYR A 213 2.34 0.02 6.55
N VAL A 214 2.60 1.26 6.13
CA VAL A 214 2.59 1.65 4.72
C VAL A 214 3.54 0.76 3.93
N GLY A 215 3.02 0.18 2.84
CA GLY A 215 3.75 -0.78 2.00
C GLY A 215 3.59 -2.25 2.41
N LEU A 216 2.96 -2.54 3.55
CA LEU A 216 2.58 -3.91 3.93
C LEU A 216 1.18 -4.21 3.40
N VAL A 217 1.12 -5.22 2.54
CA VAL A 217 -0.12 -5.81 2.04
C VAL A 217 -0.24 -7.23 2.55
N ARG A 218 -1.43 -7.62 2.97
CA ARG A 218 -1.77 -9.02 3.25
C ARG A 218 -2.74 -9.52 2.19
N ILE A 219 -2.45 -10.67 1.58
CA ILE A 219 -3.42 -11.44 0.81
C ILE A 219 -3.69 -12.73 1.57
N THR A 220 -4.97 -13.02 1.78
CA THR A 220 -5.40 -14.21 2.51
C THR A 220 -6.26 -15.11 1.64
N ASN A 221 -6.05 -16.43 1.80
CA ASN A 221 -6.75 -17.49 1.07
C ASN A 221 -6.50 -17.47 -0.45
N ALA A 222 -5.32 -17.02 -0.89
CA ALA A 222 -4.95 -17.07 -2.31
C ALA A 222 -4.89 -18.51 -2.88
N HIS A 223 -4.85 -19.53 -2.03
CA HIS A 223 -4.85 -20.94 -2.44
C HIS A 223 -6.21 -21.44 -2.96
N LEU A 224 -7.28 -20.65 -2.78
CA LEU A 224 -8.61 -21.03 -3.24
C LEU A 224 -8.74 -20.89 -4.76
N ALA A 225 -9.60 -21.70 -5.36
CA ALA A 225 -9.83 -21.69 -6.81
C ALA A 225 -10.38 -20.34 -7.34
N GLU A 226 -11.06 -19.57 -6.49
CA GLU A 226 -11.57 -18.23 -6.83
C GLU A 226 -10.49 -17.14 -6.86
N ALA A 227 -9.29 -17.42 -6.32
CA ALA A 227 -8.12 -16.54 -6.42
C ALA A 227 -7.42 -16.72 -7.77
N ASP A 228 -8.19 -16.58 -8.85
CA ASP A 228 -7.68 -16.58 -10.21
C ASP A 228 -6.87 -15.31 -10.51
N ALA A 229 -6.21 -15.28 -11.67
CA ALA A 229 -5.38 -14.14 -12.06
C ALA A 229 -6.18 -12.82 -12.02
N PRO A 230 -7.41 -12.69 -12.57
CA PRO A 230 -8.21 -11.49 -12.41
C PRO A 230 -8.45 -11.07 -10.95
N ALA A 231 -8.78 -12.00 -10.06
CA ALA A 231 -9.03 -11.68 -8.64
C ALA A 231 -7.76 -11.20 -7.92
N LEU A 232 -6.61 -11.83 -8.19
CA LEU A 232 -5.33 -11.41 -7.63
C LEU A 232 -4.84 -10.08 -8.23
N MET A 233 -5.08 -9.83 -9.51
CA MET A 233 -4.81 -8.52 -10.13
C MET A 233 -5.64 -7.41 -9.47
N ASP A 234 -6.94 -7.65 -9.24
CA ASP A 234 -7.83 -6.73 -8.52
C ASP A 234 -7.24 -6.41 -7.14
N ALA A 235 -6.92 -7.45 -6.36
CA ALA A 235 -6.36 -7.31 -5.01
C ALA A 235 -5.02 -6.57 -4.99
N LEU A 236 -4.06 -6.93 -5.85
CA LEU A 236 -2.75 -6.30 -5.89
C LEU A 236 -2.84 -4.81 -6.24
N VAL A 237 -3.64 -4.46 -7.26
CA VAL A 237 -3.82 -3.06 -7.66
C VAL A 237 -4.59 -2.29 -6.60
N HIS A 238 -5.65 -2.88 -6.03
CA HIS A 238 -6.43 -2.29 -4.95
C HIS A 238 -5.54 -1.86 -3.77
N GLU A 239 -4.73 -2.79 -3.28
CA GLU A 239 -3.89 -2.55 -2.12
C GLU A 239 -2.68 -1.66 -2.44
N ALA A 240 -2.15 -1.73 -3.67
CA ALA A 240 -1.11 -0.81 -4.12
C ALA A 240 -1.60 0.65 -4.16
N ILE A 241 -2.84 0.89 -4.57
CA ILE A 241 -3.46 2.22 -4.52
C ILE A 241 -3.61 2.69 -3.07
N HIS A 242 -4.06 1.84 -2.15
CA HIS A 242 -4.09 2.19 -0.72
C HIS A 242 -2.70 2.57 -0.19
N CYS A 243 -1.67 1.76 -0.50
CA CYS A 243 -0.29 2.07 -0.14
C CYS A 243 0.17 3.44 -0.69
N LEU A 244 -0.13 3.74 -1.96
CA LEU A 244 0.17 5.04 -2.57
C LEU A 244 -0.51 6.20 -1.82
N LEU A 245 -1.80 6.05 -1.53
CA LEU A 245 -2.60 7.07 -0.85
C LEU A 245 -2.08 7.33 0.56
N TYR A 246 -1.76 6.29 1.33
CA TYR A 246 -1.14 6.45 2.65
C TYR A 246 0.20 7.18 2.57
N ARG A 247 1.08 6.85 1.61
CA ARG A 247 2.35 7.57 1.41
C ARG A 247 2.13 9.05 1.16
N TYR A 248 1.12 9.40 0.36
CA TYR A 248 0.81 10.80 0.08
C TYR A 248 0.32 11.54 1.33
N GLU A 249 -0.61 10.95 2.09
CA GLU A 249 -1.14 11.59 3.31
C GLU A 249 -0.03 11.89 4.32
N GLU A 250 0.96 11.00 4.43
CA GLU A 250 2.09 11.15 5.34
C GLU A 250 3.15 12.15 4.83
N SER A 251 3.51 12.07 3.54
CA SER A 251 4.63 12.84 2.99
C SER A 251 4.26 14.23 2.45
N CYS A 252 3.00 14.44 2.10
CA CYS A 252 2.56 15.65 1.41
C CYS A 252 1.49 16.41 2.21
N ALA A 253 0.28 15.87 2.27
CA ALA A 253 -0.83 16.50 2.96
C ALA A 253 -1.95 15.48 3.23
N PRO A 254 -2.60 15.54 4.40
CA PRO A 254 -3.74 14.67 4.70
C PRO A 254 -4.93 15.04 3.80
N PHE A 255 -5.72 14.03 3.38
CA PHE A 255 -6.91 14.26 2.57
C PHE A 255 -8.09 14.82 3.38
N GLN A 256 -8.00 14.74 4.71
CA GLN A 256 -9.04 15.15 5.64
C GLN A 256 -8.47 15.70 6.95
N SER A 257 -9.32 16.35 7.73
CA SER A 257 -8.97 16.74 9.09
C SER A 257 -8.84 15.53 10.03
N ALA A 258 -8.07 15.67 11.11
CA ALA A 258 -7.88 14.61 12.12
C ALA A 258 -9.18 14.10 12.78
N ARG A 259 -10.25 14.91 12.79
CA ARG A 259 -11.54 14.53 13.39
C ARG A 259 -12.46 13.77 12.42
N ALA A 260 -12.07 13.62 11.16
CA ALA A 260 -12.85 12.91 10.15
C ALA A 260 -13.11 11.43 10.51
N TRP A 261 -12.25 10.81 11.33
CA TRP A 261 -12.43 9.43 11.80
C TRP A 261 -13.70 9.18 12.61
N THR A 262 -14.31 10.23 13.20
CA THR A 262 -15.59 10.11 13.91
C THR A 262 -16.81 10.19 12.99
N VAL A 263 -16.59 10.48 11.70
CA VAL A 263 -17.64 10.59 10.69
C VAL A 263 -17.69 9.28 9.93
N THR A 264 -18.89 8.73 9.75
CA THR A 264 -19.10 7.52 8.97
C THR A 264 -20.03 7.76 7.78
N ILE A 265 -19.82 6.98 6.73
CA ILE A 265 -20.58 7.01 5.47
C ILE A 265 -20.90 5.57 5.08
N GLN A 266 -22.10 5.35 4.56
CA GLN A 266 -22.46 4.08 3.94
C GLN A 266 -21.80 3.97 2.56
N SER A 267 -20.91 2.99 2.39
CA SER A 267 -20.26 2.67 1.13
C SER A 267 -21.28 2.27 0.06
N PRO A 268 -21.28 2.90 -1.12
CA PRO A 268 -22.20 2.54 -2.20
C PRO A 268 -21.78 1.25 -2.93
N TRP A 269 -20.55 0.77 -2.74
CA TRP A 269 -20.07 -0.49 -3.32
C TRP A 269 -20.42 -1.71 -2.49
N THR A 270 -20.35 -1.59 -1.16
CA THR A 270 -20.52 -2.74 -0.24
C THR A 270 -21.75 -2.62 0.65
N GLY A 271 -22.37 -1.45 0.73
CA GLY A 271 -23.46 -1.15 1.68
C GLY A 271 -23.01 -1.01 3.13
N ALA A 272 -21.73 -1.27 3.44
CA ALA A 272 -21.18 -1.19 4.79
C ALA A 272 -20.99 0.26 5.24
N THR A 273 -21.21 0.52 6.53
CA THR A 273 -20.87 1.80 7.17
C THR A 273 -19.37 1.83 7.47
N ILE A 274 -18.65 2.75 6.83
CA ILE A 274 -17.19 2.90 6.96
C ILE A 274 -16.84 4.33 7.41
N ALA A 275 -15.64 4.52 7.96
CA ALA A 275 -15.17 5.84 8.33
C ALA A 275 -14.95 6.72 7.08
N LEU A 276 -15.13 8.04 7.22
CA LEU A 276 -14.92 8.99 6.13
C LEU A 276 -13.53 8.86 5.46
N PRO A 277 -12.41 8.74 6.19
CA PRO A 277 -11.09 8.52 5.57
C PRO A 277 -11.05 7.26 4.67
N SER A 278 -11.64 6.16 5.13
CA SER A 278 -11.72 4.92 4.35
C SER A 278 -12.58 5.10 3.09
N TYR A 279 -13.69 5.84 3.19
CA TYR A 279 -14.53 6.16 2.03
C TYR A 279 -13.80 7.01 0.99
N LEU A 280 -13.06 8.03 1.44
CA LEU A 280 -12.26 8.92 0.58
C LEU A 280 -11.25 8.12 -0.23
N GLN A 281 -10.48 7.24 0.42
CA GLN A 281 -9.53 6.37 -0.29
C GLN A 281 -10.24 5.36 -1.20
N ALA A 282 -11.35 4.77 -0.76
CA ALA A 282 -12.11 3.81 -1.55
C ALA A 282 -12.54 4.39 -2.91
N CYS A 283 -12.92 5.68 -2.96
CA CYS A 283 -13.27 6.34 -4.22
C CYS A 283 -12.12 6.25 -5.25
N MET A 284 -10.88 6.53 -4.82
CA MET A 284 -9.71 6.47 -5.70
C MET A 284 -9.33 5.03 -6.08
N VAL A 285 -9.49 4.10 -5.16
CA VAL A 285 -9.28 2.66 -5.43
C VAL A 285 -10.24 2.17 -6.51
N TRP A 286 -11.54 2.43 -6.35
CA TRP A 286 -12.55 2.04 -7.34
C TRP A 286 -12.36 2.74 -8.68
N TYR A 287 -11.88 4.00 -8.68
CA TYR A 287 -11.48 4.67 -9.91
C TYR A 287 -10.34 3.95 -10.63
N GLY A 288 -9.26 3.59 -9.92
CA GLY A 288 -8.15 2.84 -10.52
C GLY A 288 -8.58 1.46 -11.03
N LEU A 289 -9.41 0.74 -10.28
CA LEU A 289 -9.93 -0.58 -10.68
C LEU A 289 -10.84 -0.48 -11.91
N PHE A 290 -11.69 0.55 -12.02
CA PHE A 290 -12.48 0.79 -13.22
C PHE A 290 -11.59 0.88 -14.46
N HIS A 291 -10.53 1.70 -14.41
CA HIS A 291 -9.62 1.87 -15.53
C HIS A 291 -8.76 0.64 -15.81
N LEU A 292 -8.43 -0.17 -14.79
CA LEU A 292 -7.77 -1.46 -14.96
C LEU A 292 -8.64 -2.39 -15.82
N TRP A 293 -9.91 -2.54 -15.43
CA TRP A 293 -10.81 -3.47 -16.12
C TRP A 293 -11.25 -2.96 -17.49
N ARG A 294 -11.38 -1.64 -17.67
CA ARG A 294 -11.56 -1.05 -19.01
C ARG A 294 -10.37 -1.32 -19.92
N LEU A 295 -9.15 -1.17 -19.42
CA LEU A 295 -7.93 -1.49 -20.19
C LEU A 295 -7.87 -2.99 -20.54
N ALA A 296 -8.23 -3.86 -19.60
CA ALA A 296 -8.32 -5.29 -19.84
C ALA A 296 -9.35 -5.63 -20.94
N ALA A 297 -10.52 -4.97 -20.94
CA ALA A 297 -11.55 -5.16 -21.95
C ALA A 297 -11.05 -4.76 -23.36
N VAL A 298 -10.46 -3.56 -23.47
CA VAL A 298 -9.89 -3.07 -24.74
C VAL A 298 -8.76 -3.96 -25.26
N SER A 299 -7.98 -4.54 -24.34
CA SER A 299 -6.87 -5.45 -24.69
C SER A 299 -7.31 -6.89 -24.96
N GLY A 300 -8.58 -7.23 -24.75
CA GLY A 300 -9.10 -8.59 -24.91
C GLY A 300 -8.58 -9.58 -23.86
N PHE A 301 -8.22 -9.11 -22.66
CA PHE A 301 -7.73 -9.97 -21.58
C PHE A 301 -8.87 -10.69 -20.88
N GLY A 302 -8.80 -12.01 -20.79
CA GLY A 302 -9.77 -12.83 -20.07
C GLY A 302 -11.18 -12.88 -20.69
N PRO A 303 -12.13 -13.58 -20.05
CA PRO A 303 -13.49 -13.68 -20.56
C PRO A 303 -14.22 -12.33 -20.52
N ALA A 304 -14.67 -11.83 -21.68
CA ALA A 304 -15.34 -10.52 -21.79
C ALA A 304 -16.49 -10.30 -20.79
N PRO A 305 -17.39 -11.28 -20.51
CA PRO A 305 -18.44 -11.08 -19.50
C PRO A 305 -17.90 -10.84 -18.08
N ARG A 306 -16.78 -11.48 -17.72
CA ARG A 306 -16.16 -11.34 -16.40
C ARG A 306 -15.50 -9.97 -16.25
N VAL A 307 -14.75 -9.53 -17.26
CA VAL A 307 -14.12 -8.20 -17.26
C VAL A 307 -15.15 -7.08 -17.22
N ALA A 308 -16.21 -7.18 -18.03
CA ALA A 308 -17.30 -6.21 -18.02
C ALA A 308 -17.98 -6.14 -16.63
N GLN A 309 -18.19 -7.30 -15.99
CA GLN A 309 -18.73 -7.35 -14.62
C GLN A 309 -17.81 -6.64 -13.61
N LEU A 310 -16.49 -6.83 -13.72
CA LEU A 310 -15.52 -6.19 -12.81
C LEU A 310 -15.45 -4.67 -13.01
N ALA A 311 -15.47 -4.22 -14.27
CA ALA A 311 -15.54 -2.79 -14.60
C ALA A 311 -16.83 -2.15 -14.07
N GLU A 312 -17.98 -2.80 -14.30
CA GLU A 312 -19.27 -2.30 -13.80
C GLU A 312 -19.32 -2.29 -12.27
N ARG A 313 -18.79 -3.33 -11.60
CA ARG A 313 -18.67 -3.37 -10.14
C ARG A 313 -17.90 -2.16 -9.60
N ALA A 314 -16.82 -1.75 -10.25
CA ALA A 314 -16.05 -0.59 -9.83
C ALA A 314 -16.83 0.72 -10.05
N ARG A 315 -17.58 0.81 -11.15
CA ARG A 315 -18.37 1.99 -11.56
C ARG A 315 -19.64 2.19 -10.74
N VAL A 316 -20.24 1.11 -10.25
CA VAL A 316 -21.59 1.10 -9.67
C VAL A 316 -21.74 2.07 -8.50
N GLY A 317 -20.70 2.23 -7.67
CA GLY A 317 -20.75 3.11 -6.51
C GLY A 317 -20.91 4.58 -6.89
N PHE A 318 -20.22 5.02 -7.95
CA PHE A 318 -20.35 6.37 -8.51
C PHE A 318 -21.71 6.61 -9.18
N CYS A 319 -22.35 5.56 -9.70
CA CYS A 319 -23.67 5.66 -10.32
C CYS A 319 -24.80 5.72 -9.28
N HIS A 320 -24.73 4.90 -8.22
CA HIS A 320 -25.79 4.82 -7.21
C HIS A 320 -25.75 5.98 -6.21
N ARG A 321 -24.55 6.43 -5.84
CA ARG A 321 -24.38 7.55 -4.94
C ARG A 321 -23.14 8.32 -5.37
N PRO A 322 -23.29 9.25 -6.34
CA PRO A 322 -22.23 10.14 -6.76
C PRO A 322 -21.53 10.76 -5.54
N VAL A 323 -20.19 10.83 -5.57
CA VAL A 323 -19.35 11.63 -4.68
C VAL A 323 -19.91 13.04 -4.53
N SER A 324 -20.34 13.65 -5.65
CA SER A 324 -20.91 15.00 -5.67
C SER A 324 -22.15 15.16 -4.79
N GLU A 325 -22.87 14.08 -4.50
CA GLU A 325 -23.99 14.04 -3.57
C GLU A 325 -23.58 13.50 -2.19
N GLY A 326 -22.81 12.41 -2.18
CA GLY A 326 -22.41 11.66 -1.00
C GLY A 326 -21.53 12.43 -0.03
N LEU A 327 -20.74 13.39 -0.52
CA LEU A 327 -19.80 14.16 0.29
C LEU A 327 -20.24 15.60 0.63
N ILE A 328 -21.39 16.07 0.14
CA ILE A 328 -21.86 17.46 0.38
C ILE A 328 -21.89 17.78 1.88
N ALA A 329 -22.48 16.89 2.67
CA ALA A 329 -22.60 17.06 4.13
C ALA A 329 -21.26 16.97 4.86
N HIS A 330 -20.21 16.50 4.19
CA HIS A 330 -18.91 16.20 4.78
C HIS A 330 -17.78 17.11 4.26
N ARG A 331 -18.06 18.02 3.32
CA ARG A 331 -17.06 18.91 2.69
C ARG A 331 -16.17 19.66 3.69
N GLY A 332 -16.69 20.02 4.86
CA GLY A 332 -15.93 20.73 5.90
C GLY A 332 -14.84 19.90 6.56
N TRP A 333 -14.84 18.58 6.36
CA TRP A 333 -13.85 17.66 6.90
C TRP A 333 -12.77 17.27 5.87
N ILE A 334 -12.96 17.62 4.59
CA ILE A 334 -12.15 17.15 3.46
C ILE A 334 -11.28 18.30 2.95
N ALA A 335 -10.03 18.02 2.62
CA ALA A 335 -9.15 18.99 1.98
C ALA A 335 -9.76 19.44 0.63
N PRO A 336 -9.90 20.75 0.35
CA PRO A 336 -10.57 21.23 -0.87
C PRO A 336 -10.00 20.63 -2.16
N ALA A 337 -8.67 20.59 -2.29
CA ALA A 337 -8.00 20.02 -3.45
C ALA A 337 -8.31 18.52 -3.66
N TYR A 338 -8.51 17.77 -2.58
CA TYR A 338 -8.87 16.36 -2.67
C TYR A 338 -10.36 16.16 -3.00
N LEU A 339 -11.24 17.03 -2.49
CA LEU A 339 -12.64 17.04 -2.91
C LEU A 339 -12.76 17.33 -4.41
N ASP A 340 -12.04 18.32 -4.91
CA ASP A 340 -12.03 18.65 -6.35
C ASP A 340 -11.52 17.47 -7.19
N LEU A 341 -10.48 16.78 -6.73
CA LEU A 341 -9.98 15.54 -7.36
C LEU A 341 -11.06 14.45 -7.43
N LEU A 342 -11.77 14.20 -6.34
CA LEU A 342 -12.83 13.18 -6.29
C LEU A 342 -13.99 13.50 -7.23
N LEU A 343 -14.38 14.78 -7.33
CA LEU A 343 -15.40 15.24 -8.27
C LEU A 343 -14.94 15.07 -9.72
N ALA A 344 -13.67 15.35 -10.01
CA ALA A 344 -13.09 15.11 -11.34
C ALA A 344 -13.03 13.62 -11.69
N ALA A 345 -12.69 12.75 -10.71
CA ALA A 345 -12.69 11.30 -10.87
C ALA A 345 -14.09 10.77 -11.22
N GLU A 346 -15.12 11.22 -10.49
CA GLU A 346 -16.52 10.91 -10.78
C GLU A 346 -16.91 11.34 -12.20
N ALA A 347 -16.69 12.61 -12.55
CA ALA A 347 -17.10 13.15 -13.84
C ALA A 347 -16.48 12.36 -15.01
N ARG A 348 -15.19 12.02 -14.88
CA ARG A 348 -14.46 11.23 -15.86
C ARG A 348 -15.00 9.80 -15.97
N MET A 349 -15.20 9.13 -14.84
CA MET A 349 -15.69 7.75 -14.82
C MET A 349 -17.11 7.62 -15.38
N LEU A 350 -17.98 8.60 -15.12
CA LEU A 350 -19.35 8.60 -15.61
C LEU A 350 -19.44 8.94 -17.10
N ALA A 351 -18.47 9.68 -17.66
CA ALA A 351 -18.38 10.00 -19.08
C ALA A 351 -17.88 8.82 -19.94
N GLU A 352 -17.14 7.88 -19.35
CA GLU A 352 -16.59 6.73 -20.04
C GLU A 352 -17.52 5.50 -19.96
N PRO A 353 -17.73 4.76 -21.07
CA PRO A 353 -18.45 3.49 -21.02
C PRO A 353 -17.61 2.42 -20.29
N PRO A 354 -18.25 1.42 -19.63
CA PRO A 354 -17.54 0.40 -18.86
C PRO A 354 -16.65 -0.55 -19.67
N GLY A 355 -16.75 -0.56 -21.01
CA GLY A 355 -15.93 -1.39 -21.90
C GLY A 355 -16.72 -2.41 -22.69
#